data_AF-A0A9Q8SAC8-F1
#
_entry.id   AF-A0A9Q8SAC8-F1
#
_cell.length_a   1.000
_cell.length_b   1.000
_cell.length_c   1.000
_cell.angle_alpha   90.00
_cell.angle_beta   90.00
_cell.angle_gamma   90.00
#
_symmetry.space_group_name_H-M   'P 1'
#
loop_
_entity.id
_entity.type
_entity.pdbx_description
1 polymer ?
#
loop_
_entity_poly.entity_id
_entity_poly.type
_entity_poly.pdbx_seq_one_letter_code
_entity_poly.pdbx_strand_id
1 'polypeptide(L)' 'FSNNKPIKLLKFIVVNTPFSNITFYVLLINTPFLYYLRDIDKLRIYFNNINNLLIKGDIIVLIIYK' A
#
# COMPACT_ATOMS: atom_id res chain seq x y z
N PHE A 1 -8.55 -0.97 4.19
CA PHE A 1 -8.49 0.12 3.19
C PHE A 1 -9.73 0.24 2.32
N SER A 2 -10.52 -0.81 2.10
CA SER A 2 -11.78 -0.70 1.35
C SER A 2 -13.05 -0.75 2.19
N ASN A 3 -12.95 -0.77 3.53
CA ASN A 3 -14.08 -1.02 4.45
C ASN A 3 -14.96 -2.19 3.96
N ASN A 4 -14.32 -3.31 3.62
CA ASN A 4 -14.93 -4.53 3.10
C ASN A 4 -15.70 -4.37 1.77
N LYS A 5 -15.51 -3.25 1.06
CA LYS A 5 -16.01 -3.07 -0.30
C LYS A 5 -14.98 -3.59 -1.31
N PRO A 6 -15.40 -4.14 -2.44
CA PRO A 6 -14.47 -4.48 -3.52
C PRO A 6 -13.79 -3.20 -4.02
N ILE A 7 -12.46 -3.24 -4.14
CA ILE A 7 -11.69 -2.14 -4.73
C ILE A 7 -11.90 -2.20 -6.24
N LYS A 8 -12.37 -1.10 -6.83
CA LYS A 8 -12.57 -1.04 -8.28
C LYS A 8 -11.24 -0.80 -8.98
N LEU A 9 -10.78 -1.78 -9.75
CA LEU A 9 -9.71 -1.60 -10.72
C LEU A 9 -10.21 -0.70 -11.86
N LEU A 10 -9.54 0.42 -12.09
CA LEU A 10 -9.84 1.30 -13.23
C LEU A 10 -9.07 0.87 -14.47
N LYS A 11 -7.78 0.59 -14.30
CA LYS A 11 -6.88 0.26 -15.40
C LYS A 11 -5.65 -0.47 -14.88
N PHE A 12 -5.00 -1.25 -15.74
CA PHE A 12 -3.63 -1.68 -15.54
C PHE A 12 -2.74 -1.12 -16.66
N ILE A 13 -1.52 -0.74 -16.31
CA ILE A 13 -0.53 -0.18 -17.22
C ILE A 13 0.70 -1.07 -17.13
N VAL A 14 1.16 -1.58 -18.27
CA VAL A 14 2.39 -2.35 -18.35
C VAL A 14 3.51 -1.41 -18.80
N VAL A 15 4.56 -1.33 -18.00
CA VAL A 15 5.78 -0.58 -18.31
C VAL A 15 6.89 -1.58 -18.57
N ASN A 16 7.37 -1.61 -19.81
CA ASN A 16 8.52 -2.41 -20.18
C ASN A 16 9.78 -1.77 -19.60
N THR A 17 10.54 -2.54 -18.81
CA THR A 17 11.87 -2.13 -18.36
C THR A 17 12.93 -3.08 -18.94
N PRO A 18 14.21 -2.69 -18.96
CA PRO A 18 15.28 -3.57 -19.42
C PRO A 18 15.41 -4.89 -18.64
N PHE A 19 14.89 -4.95 -17.40
CA PHE A 19 14.95 -6.14 -16.56
C PHE A 19 13.69 -7.01 -16.71
N SER A 20 12.50 -6.39 -16.65
CA SER A 20 11.21 -7.08 -16.76
C SER A 20 10.05 -6.10 -16.97
N ASN A 21 8.89 -6.62 -17.36
CA ASN A 21 7.67 -5.83 -17.41
C ASN A 21 7.13 -5.59 -16.01
N ILE A 22 6.85 -4.33 -15.69
CA ILE A 22 6.22 -3.92 -14.43
C ILE A 22 4.75 -3.60 -14.71
N THR A 23 3.85 -4.27 -14.00
CA THR A 23 2.40 -4.02 -14.09
C THR A 23 1.96 -3.09 -12.97
N PHE A 24 1.49 -1.90 -13.33
CA PHE A 24 0.88 -0.94 -12.41
C PHE A 24 -0.64 -1.09 -12.42
N TYR A 25 -1.24 -1.22 -11.24
CA TYR A 25 -2.69 -1.25 -11.07
C TYR A 25 -3.20 0.13 -10.64
N VAL A 26 -4.02 0.76 -11.47
CA VAL A 26 -4.70 2.02 -11.16
C VAL A 26 -6.03 1.68 -10.49
N LEU A 27 -6.11 1.96 -9.19
CA LEU A 27 -7.25 1.62 -8.35
C LEU A 27 -8.05 2.88 -8.01
N LEU A 28 -9.38 2.80 -8.08
CA LEU A 28 -10.24 3.83 -7.50
C LEU A 28 -10.33 3.59 -6.00
N ILE A 29 -9.53 4.32 -5.23
CA ILE A 29 -9.51 4.22 -3.77
C ILE A 29 -9.87 5.55 -3.12
N ASN A 30 -10.46 5.47 -1.94
CA ASN A 30 -10.79 6.67 -1.17
C ASN A 30 -9.50 7.38 -0.74
N THR A 31 -9.49 8.71 -0.85
CA THR A 31 -8.46 9.65 -0.38
C THR A 31 -7.84 9.32 1.00
N PRO A 32 -8.56 8.75 1.99
CA PRO A 32 -7.97 8.25 3.24
C PRO A 32 -6.73 7.35 3.11
N PHE A 33 -6.55 6.60 2.02
CA PHE A 33 -5.31 5.84 1.82
C PHE A 33 -4.08 6.76 1.64
N LEU A 34 -4.23 7.85 0.88
CA LEU A 34 -3.15 8.82 0.68
C LEU A 34 -2.86 9.60 1.97
N TYR A 35 -3.90 9.92 2.76
CA TYR A 35 -3.71 10.50 4.08
C TYR A 35 -2.98 9.54 5.03
N TYR A 36 -3.33 8.24 5.00
CA TYR A 36 -2.59 7.22 5.73
C TYR A 36 -1.11 7.19 5.35
N LEU A 37 -0.77 7.19 4.05
CA LEU A 37 0.62 7.23 3.58
C LEU A 37 1.36 8.47 4.08
N ARG A 38 0.73 9.64 4.02
CA ARG A 38 1.29 10.90 4.54
C ARG A 38 1.52 10.83 6.05
N ASP A 39 0.59 10.23 6.78
CA ASP A 39 0.64 10.20 8.24
C ASP A 39 1.66 9.17 8.74
N ILE A 40 1.81 8.01 8.09
CA ILE A 40 2.90 7.07 8.41
C ILE A 40 4.29 7.66 8.09
N ASP A 41 4.42 8.42 7.00
CA ASP A 41 5.66 9.09 6.64
C ASP A 41 6.03 10.15 7.69
N LYS A 42 5.07 11.01 8.08
CA LYS A 42 5.24 11.98 9.18
C LYS A 42 5.64 11.32 10.50
N LEU A 43 5.10 10.15 10.80
CA LEU A 43 5.38 9.41 12.02
C LEU A 43 6.65 8.57 11.95
N ARG A 44 7.34 8.57 10.80
CA ARG A 44 8.51 7.72 10.49
C ARG A 44 8.21 6.24 10.71
N ILE A 45 7.01 5.83 10.33
CA ILE A 45 6.54 4.44 10.37
C ILE A 45 6.76 3.84 8.98
N TYR A 46 7.48 2.73 8.95
CA TYR A 46 7.69 1.93 7.75
C TYR A 46 6.68 0.79 7.73
N PHE A 47 5.96 0.62 6.62
CA PHE A 47 5.12 -0.54 6.38
C PHE A 47 5.87 -1.55 5.49
N ASN A 48 6.30 -2.66 6.09
CA ASN A 48 6.82 -3.81 5.36
C ASN A 48 5.66 -4.61 4.79
N ASN A 49 5.35 -4.38 3.51
CA ASN A 49 4.29 -5.05 2.78
C ASN A 49 4.56 -6.53 2.47
N ILE A 50 5.82 -6.99 2.57
CA ILE A 50 6.19 -8.41 2.35
C ILE A 50 5.75 -9.24 3.55
N ASN A 51 6.03 -8.74 4.75
CA ASN A 51 5.74 -9.45 6.01
C ASN A 51 4.48 -8.91 6.71
N ASN A 52 3.82 -7.92 6.12
CA ASN A 52 2.66 -7.22 6.69
C ASN A 52 2.93 -6.60 8.07
N LEU A 53 4.10 -5.98 8.25
CA LEU A 53 4.56 -5.39 9.53
C LEU A 53 4.58 -3.85 9.46
N LEU A 54 4.11 -3.19 10.52
CA LEU A 54 4.38 -1.77 10.78
C LEU A 54 5.56 -1.65 11.75
N ILE A 55 6.56 -0.88 11.36
CA ILE A 55 7.82 -0.75 12.08
C ILE A 55 8.06 0.73 12.40
N LYS A 56 8.36 1.03 13.67
CA LYS A 56 8.75 2.37 14.15
C LYS A 56 9.87 2.25 15.18
N GLY A 57 11.12 2.42 14.74
CA GLY A 57 12.27 2.06 15.57
C GLY A 57 12.20 0.59 15.96
N ASP A 58 12.27 0.30 17.27
CA ASP A 58 12.21 -1.07 17.79
C ASP A 58 10.78 -1.60 17.97
N ILE A 59 9.75 -0.78 17.69
CA ILE A 59 8.35 -1.20 17.78
C ILE A 59 7.95 -1.88 16.48
N ILE A 60 7.52 -3.15 16.57
CA ILE A 60 7.05 -3.95 15.44
C ILE A 60 5.62 -4.43 15.73
N VAL A 61 4.70 -4.11 14.81
CA VAL A 61 3.29 -4.50 14.90
C VAL A 61 2.90 -5.32 13.69
N LEU A 62 2.40 -6.53 13.90
CA LEU A 62 1.83 -7.38 12.85
C LEU A 62 0.43 -6.90 12.49
N ILE A 63 0.19 -6.63 11.21
CA ILE A 63 -1.17 -6.38 10.72
C ILE A 63 -1.83 -7.72 10.41
N ILE A 64 -3.02 -7.92 10.99
CA ILE A 64 -3.90 -9.06 10.67
C ILE A 64 -5.17 -8.47 10.06
N TYR A 65 -5.50 -8.89 8.84
CA TYR A 65 -6.77 -8.54 8.21
C TYR A 65 -7.87 -9.45 8.78
N LYS A 66 -9.00 -8.86 9.19
CA LYS A 66 -10.16 -9.58 9.72
C LYS A 66 -11.31 -9.49 8.73
#